data_AF-A0A8D9BV93-F1
#
_entry.id   AF-A0A8D9BV93-F1
#
_cell.length_a   1.000
_cell.length_b   1.000
_cell.length_c   1.000
_cell.angle_alpha   90.00
_cell.angle_beta   90.00
_cell.angle_gamma   90.00
#
_symmetry.space_group_name_H-M   'P 1'
#
loop_
_entity.id
_entity.type
_entity.pdbx_description
1 polymer ?
#
loop_
_entity_poly.entity_id
_entity_poly.type
_entity_poly.pdbx_seq_one_letter_code
_entity_poly.pdbx_strand_id
1 'polypeptide(L)'
;MSEPYRYCVVPQCTNTKRTTPDKIFVHVPRDRKIRKRWFVAMRRDKFMSDLSTAYVCEDHFNLEEDIENYLRYKIMGSGPIKVKSGVVPHKFDCQKSRTTAHTKGPRPLSSKRTHIRQIQDVLSNVASTSTFIGKYFVFSV
;
A
#
# COMPACT_ATOMS: atom_id res chain seq x y z
N MET A 1 -23.90 15.42 -27.32
CA MET A 1 -22.92 16.11 -26.47
C MET A 1 -21.72 15.19 -26.32
N SER A 2 -20.51 15.61 -26.67
CA SER A 2 -19.30 14.80 -26.50
C SER A 2 -18.98 14.65 -25.01
N GLU A 3 -18.82 13.41 -24.54
CA GLU A 3 -18.39 13.14 -23.16
C GLU A 3 -17.02 13.82 -22.94
N PRO A 4 -16.83 14.61 -21.86
CA PRO A 4 -15.56 15.26 -21.60
C PRO A 4 -14.45 14.21 -21.45
N TYR A 5 -13.29 14.49 -22.05
CA TYR A 5 -12.14 13.58 -22.00
C TYR A 5 -11.67 13.36 -20.57
N ARG A 6 -11.74 12.12 -20.08
CA ARG A 6 -11.26 11.71 -18.75
C ARG A 6 -10.07 10.77 -18.90
N TYR A 7 -9.05 11.01 -18.09
CA TYR A 7 -7.85 10.18 -18.02
C TYR A 7 -7.42 9.99 -16.57
N CYS A 8 -6.68 8.91 -16.31
CA CYS A 8 -6.14 8.65 -14.99
C CYS A 8 -4.99 9.62 -14.66
N VAL A 9 -5.07 10.27 -13.49
CA VAL A 9 -4.06 11.22 -13.01
C VAL A 9 -2.82 10.54 -12.43
N VAL A 10 -2.85 9.22 -12.23
CA VAL A 10 -1.72 8.45 -11.70
C VAL A 10 -0.57 8.46 -12.71
N PRO A 11 0.66 8.85 -12.32
CA PRO A 11 1.82 8.79 -13.21
C PRO A 11 2.03 7.38 -13.78
N GLN A 12 2.36 7.30 -15.07
CA GLN A 12 2.59 6.06 -15.83
C GLN A 12 1.34 5.21 -16.09
N CYS A 13 0.16 5.65 -15.66
CA CYS A 13 -1.11 5.03 -16.03
C CYS A 13 -1.58 5.58 -17.39
N THR A 14 -1.84 4.69 -18.35
CA THR A 14 -2.31 5.03 -19.70
C THR A 14 -3.83 4.89 -19.86
N ASN A 15 -4.54 4.56 -18.77
CA ASN A 15 -6.00 4.38 -18.80
C ASN A 15 -6.71 5.72 -19.03
N THR A 16 -7.54 5.75 -20.07
CA THR A 16 -8.38 6.88 -20.43
C THR A 16 -9.79 6.38 -20.73
N LYS A 17 -10.80 7.25 -20.69
CA LYS A 17 -12.17 6.84 -21.03
C LYS A 17 -12.31 6.39 -22.51
N ARG A 18 -11.37 6.78 -23.38
CA ARG A 18 -11.33 6.34 -24.79
C ARG A 18 -10.73 4.94 -24.95
N THR A 19 -9.65 4.65 -24.23
CA THR A 19 -8.95 3.35 -24.31
C THR A 19 -9.62 2.28 -23.46
N THR A 20 -10.23 2.68 -22.34
CA THR A 20 -10.88 1.78 -21.38
C THR A 20 -12.24 2.37 -20.99
N PRO A 21 -13.25 2.27 -21.88
CA PRO A 21 -14.57 2.85 -21.65
C PRO A 21 -15.33 2.17 -20.50
N ASP A 22 -15.09 0.89 -20.24
CA ASP A 22 -15.83 0.12 -19.23
C ASP A 22 -15.30 0.34 -17.80
N LYS A 23 -14.08 0.87 -17.68
CA LYS A 23 -13.45 1.12 -16.37
C LYS A 23 -14.12 2.25 -15.62
N ILE A 24 -14.19 2.09 -14.31
CA ILE A 24 -14.64 3.12 -13.39
C ILE A 24 -13.54 4.18 -13.21
N PHE A 25 -13.93 5.46 -13.28
CA PHE A 25 -13.08 6.61 -12.98
C PHE A 25 -13.63 7.37 -11.77
N VAL A 26 -12.89 7.30 -10.67
CA VAL A 26 -13.22 7.93 -9.39
C VAL A 26 -12.72 9.37 -9.37
N HIS A 27 -13.55 10.30 -8.92
CA HIS A 27 -13.16 11.71 -8.79
C HIS A 27 -12.22 11.91 -7.60
N VAL A 28 -11.12 12.63 -7.80
CA VAL A 28 -10.22 13.01 -6.71
C VAL A 28 -10.94 14.03 -5.79
N PRO A 29 -10.98 13.82 -4.47
CA PRO A 29 -11.63 14.75 -3.55
C PRO A 29 -11.15 16.21 -3.73
N ARG A 30 -12.05 17.17 -3.53
CA ARG A 30 -11.74 18.61 -3.59
C ARG A 30 -11.15 19.13 -2.28
N ASP A 31 -11.38 18.45 -1.17
CA ASP A 31 -10.77 18.81 0.11
C ASP A 31 -9.24 18.79 0.01
N ARG A 32 -8.60 19.92 0.31
CA ARG A 32 -7.15 20.12 0.12
C ARG A 32 -6.31 19.10 0.89
N LYS A 33 -6.71 18.73 2.11
CA LYS A 33 -5.95 17.79 2.94
C LYS A 33 -6.05 16.38 2.35
N ILE A 34 -7.26 15.95 1.98
CA ILE A 34 -7.47 14.62 1.38
C ILE A 34 -6.79 14.54 0.00
N ARG A 35 -6.96 15.57 -0.82
CA ARG A 35 -6.37 15.69 -2.15
C ARG A 35 -4.84 15.61 -2.11
N LYS A 36 -4.20 16.31 -1.17
CA LYS A 36 -2.75 16.21 -0.96
C LYS A 36 -2.33 14.78 -0.61
N ARG A 37 -3.05 14.10 0.28
CA ARG A 37 -2.77 12.68 0.61
C ARG A 37 -2.87 11.77 -0.61
N TRP A 38 -3.86 11.98 -1.46
CA TRP A 38 -4.00 11.25 -2.72
C TRP A 38 -2.79 11.47 -3.64
N PHE A 39 -2.39 12.71 -3.88
CA PHE A 39 -1.23 12.99 -4.74
C PHE A 39 0.09 12.43 -4.20
N VAL A 40 0.27 12.49 -2.87
CA VAL A 40 1.41 11.86 -2.20
C VAL A 40 1.41 10.34 -2.41
N ALA A 41 0.25 9.68 -2.26
CA ALA A 41 0.13 8.23 -2.47
C ALA A 41 0.48 7.82 -3.91
N MET A 42 0.09 8.66 -4.89
CA MET A 42 0.37 8.49 -6.31
C MET A 42 1.81 8.87 -6.70
N ARG A 43 2.62 9.41 -5.78
CA ARG A 43 3.98 9.94 -6.03
C ARG A 43 4.02 10.99 -7.15
N ARG A 44 3.06 11.91 -7.14
CA ARG A 44 3.01 13.01 -8.10
C ARG A 44 3.56 14.28 -7.46
N ASP A 45 4.72 14.71 -7.90
CA ASP A 45 5.42 15.89 -7.35
C ASP A 45 4.72 17.20 -7.70
N LYS A 46 4.15 17.29 -8.91
CA LYS A 46 3.42 18.46 -9.37
C LYS A 46 1.94 18.36 -8.98
N PHE A 47 1.61 18.89 -7.81
CA PHE A 47 0.22 19.00 -7.35
C PHE A 47 -0.60 19.82 -8.35
N MET A 48 -1.73 19.27 -8.78
CA MET A 48 -2.69 20.03 -9.60
C MET A 48 -3.43 21.01 -8.69
N SER A 49 -3.92 22.11 -9.27
CA SER A 49 -4.76 23.08 -8.55
C SER A 49 -5.93 22.39 -7.84
N ASP A 50 -6.30 22.87 -6.66
CA ASP A 50 -7.42 22.35 -5.88
C ASP A 50 -8.77 22.46 -6.63
N LEU A 51 -8.85 23.38 -7.60
CA LEU A 51 -10.02 23.59 -8.47
C LEU A 51 -10.08 22.63 -9.66
N SER A 52 -8.99 21.94 -9.98
CA SER A 52 -8.92 21.08 -11.17
C SER A 52 -9.65 19.74 -10.94
N THR A 53 -10.45 19.35 -11.93
CA THR A 53 -11.03 18.00 -11.98
C THR A 53 -9.93 17.00 -12.30
N ALA A 54 -9.84 15.94 -11.49
CA ALA A 54 -8.87 14.88 -11.66
C ALA A 54 -9.56 13.55 -11.36
N TYR A 55 -9.15 12.50 -12.05
CA TYR A 55 -9.76 11.18 -11.96
C TYR A 55 -8.71 10.10 -11.76
N VAL A 56 -9.05 9.07 -11.00
CA VAL A 56 -8.23 7.86 -10.80
C VAL A 56 -9.05 6.66 -11.27
N CYS A 57 -8.48 5.77 -12.08
CA CYS A 57 -9.19 4.57 -12.53
C CYS A 57 -9.26 3.51 -11.43
N GLU A 58 -10.19 2.58 -11.58
CA GLU A 58 -10.43 1.45 -10.66
C GLU A 58 -9.20 0.60 -10.34
N ASP A 59 -8.26 0.43 -11.28
CA ASP A 59 -7.04 -0.37 -11.10
C ASP A 59 -6.20 0.05 -9.88
N HIS A 60 -6.41 1.28 -9.36
CA HIS A 60 -5.69 1.81 -8.21
C HIS A 60 -6.37 1.58 -6.85
N PHE A 61 -7.52 0.91 -6.85
CA PHE A 61 -8.34 0.64 -5.66
C PHE A 61 -8.67 -0.85 -5.52
N ASN A 62 -9.13 -1.22 -4.34
CA ASN A 62 -9.87 -2.46 -4.14
C ASN A 62 -11.37 -2.13 -4.11
N LEU A 63 -12.08 -2.31 -5.22
CA LEU A 63 -13.46 -1.81 -5.39
C LEU A 63 -14.42 -2.26 -4.29
N GLU A 64 -14.31 -3.50 -3.82
CA GLU A 64 -15.20 -4.07 -2.81
C GLU A 64 -14.93 -3.48 -1.41
N GLU A 65 -13.66 -3.18 -1.10
CA GLU A 65 -13.24 -2.71 0.21
C GLU A 65 -13.21 -1.18 0.32
N ASP A 66 -12.83 -0.49 -0.76
CA ASP A 66 -12.54 0.95 -0.76
C ASP A 66 -13.75 1.81 -1.13
N ILE A 67 -14.69 1.28 -1.91
CA ILE A 67 -15.83 2.04 -2.41
C ILE A 67 -17.04 1.73 -1.52
N GLU A 68 -17.65 2.79 -0.99
CA GLU A 68 -18.78 2.69 -0.08
C GLU A 68 -20.04 2.17 -0.80
N ASN A 69 -20.26 2.61 -2.04
CA ASN A 69 -21.47 2.33 -2.80
C ASN A 69 -21.25 1.35 -3.97
N TYR A 70 -20.23 0.50 -3.89
CA TYR A 70 -19.87 -0.39 -5.00
C TYR A 70 -21.01 -1.33 -5.41
N LEU A 71 -21.63 -2.01 -4.44
CA LEU A 71 -22.75 -2.92 -4.70
C LEU A 71 -23.93 -2.21 -5.38
N ARG A 72 -24.28 -1.01 -4.89
CA ARG A 72 -25.33 -0.18 -5.48
C ARG A 72 -24.98 0.20 -6.91
N TYR A 73 -23.74 0.61 -7.16
CA TYR A 73 -23.27 0.99 -8.49
C TYR A 73 -23.28 -0.21 -9.44
N LYS A 74 -22.89 -1.40 -8.97
CA LYS A 74 -22.89 -2.65 -9.75
C LYS A 74 -24.30 -3.10 -10.16
N ILE A 75 -25.29 -2.93 -9.28
CA ILE A 75 -26.69 -3.28 -9.56
C ILE A 75 -27.36 -2.25 -10.48
N MET A 76 -27.15 -0.95 -10.22
CA MET A 76 -27.83 0.12 -10.95
C MET A 76 -27.15 0.53 -12.26
N GLY A 77 -25.88 0.15 -12.46
CA GLY A 77 -25.07 0.53 -13.61
C GLY A 77 -24.81 2.04 -13.75
N SER A 78 -25.21 2.85 -12.76
CA SER A 78 -25.21 4.30 -12.85
C SER A 78 -25.16 4.97 -11.48
N GLY A 79 -24.64 6.20 -11.44
CA GLY A 79 -24.59 7.04 -10.23
C GLY A 79 -23.19 7.51 -9.82
N PRO A 80 -23.11 8.41 -8.82
CA PRO A 80 -21.83 8.91 -8.32
C PRO A 80 -21.11 7.84 -7.51
N ILE A 81 -19.84 7.58 -7.82
CA ILE A 81 -19.00 6.67 -7.02
C ILE A 81 -18.43 7.40 -5.83
N LYS A 82 -18.61 6.83 -4.63
CA LYS A 82 -18.14 7.36 -3.36
C LYS A 82 -17.12 6.43 -2.74
N VAL A 83 -15.93 6.95 -2.50
CA VAL A 83 -14.87 6.25 -1.79
C VAL A 83 -15.08 6.41 -0.28
N LYS A 84 -14.83 5.35 0.49
CA LYS A 84 -14.86 5.41 1.96
C LYS A 84 -13.93 6.51 2.50
N SER A 85 -14.30 7.07 3.63
CA SER A 85 -13.50 8.11 4.29
C SER A 85 -12.10 7.61 4.63
N GLY A 86 -11.08 8.41 4.32
CA GLY A 86 -9.68 8.11 4.63
C GLY A 86 -8.96 7.21 3.64
N VAL A 87 -9.68 6.56 2.72
CA VAL A 87 -9.08 5.74 1.68
C VAL A 87 -8.36 6.61 0.63
N VAL A 88 -7.20 6.12 0.19
CA VAL A 88 -6.38 6.71 -0.87
C VAL A 88 -6.03 5.62 -1.88
N PRO A 89 -5.72 5.97 -3.15
CA PRO A 89 -5.26 4.98 -4.12
C PRO A 89 -4.02 4.28 -3.59
N HIS A 90 -4.00 2.95 -3.64
CA HIS A 90 -2.98 2.14 -2.98
C HIS A 90 -2.36 1.06 -3.88
N LYS A 91 -2.99 0.73 -5.02
CA LYS A 91 -2.43 -0.18 -6.02
C LYS A 91 -1.75 0.60 -7.15
N PHE A 92 -0.52 0.24 -7.48
CA PHE A 92 0.32 1.03 -8.40
C PHE A 92 1.22 0.17 -9.29
N ASP A 93 0.64 -0.86 -9.91
CA ASP A 93 1.39 -1.81 -10.77
C ASP A 93 2.00 -1.13 -12.00
N CYS A 94 1.40 -0.03 -12.45
CA CYS A 94 1.95 0.83 -13.51
C CYS A 94 3.30 1.48 -13.14
N GLN A 95 3.61 1.65 -11.85
CA GLN A 95 4.82 2.32 -11.38
C GLN A 95 5.93 1.29 -11.10
N LYS A 96 6.58 0.77 -12.15
CA LYS A 96 7.61 -0.27 -12.01
C LYS A 96 8.82 0.16 -11.16
N SER A 97 9.14 1.46 -11.14
CA SER A 97 10.20 2.02 -10.28
C SER A 97 9.83 2.09 -8.79
N ARG A 98 8.58 1.76 -8.43
CA ARG A 98 8.10 1.75 -7.05
C ARG A 98 8.68 0.53 -6.33
N THR A 99 9.85 0.70 -5.71
CA THR A 99 10.34 -0.28 -4.74
C THR A 99 9.34 -0.38 -3.57
N THR A 100 8.74 -1.54 -3.40
CA THR A 100 7.90 -1.87 -2.24
C THR A 100 8.78 -2.12 -1.02
N ALA A 101 8.25 -1.94 0.20
CA ALA A 101 9.00 -2.24 1.41
C ALA A 101 9.51 -3.70 1.44
N HIS A 102 8.76 -4.62 0.82
CA HIS A 102 9.12 -6.03 0.69
C HIS A 102 10.29 -6.28 -0.27
N THR A 103 10.43 -5.48 -1.34
CA THR A 103 11.60 -5.56 -2.24
C THR A 103 12.87 -4.97 -1.63
N LYS A 104 12.76 -4.19 -0.55
CA LYS A 104 13.92 -3.65 0.14
C LYS A 104 14.38 -4.66 1.19
N GLY A 105 15.67 -4.97 1.20
CA GLY A 105 16.27 -5.81 2.25
C GLY A 105 15.94 -5.26 3.65
N PRO A 106 15.96 -6.13 4.68
CA PRO A 106 15.65 -5.72 6.05
C PRO A 106 16.56 -4.57 6.47
N ARG A 107 15.99 -3.57 7.16
CA ARG A 107 16.75 -2.40 7.60
C ARG A 107 17.89 -2.86 8.50
N PRO A 108 19.09 -2.25 8.43
CA PRO A 108 20.24 -2.66 9.24
C PRO A 108 19.91 -2.77 10.73
N LEU A 109 19.08 -1.86 11.26
CA LEU A 109 18.63 -1.85 12.65
C LEU A 109 17.74 -3.07 13.01
N SER A 110 16.81 -3.48 12.14
CA SER A 110 16.00 -4.67 12.39
C SER A 110 16.85 -5.93 12.32
N SER A 111 17.76 -6.01 11.34
CA SER A 111 18.70 -7.14 11.20
C SER A 111 19.62 -7.25 12.42
N LYS A 112 20.16 -6.12 12.90
CA LYS A 112 20.97 -6.06 14.12
C LYS A 112 20.19 -6.52 15.36
N ARG A 113 18.93 -6.10 15.52
CA ARG A 113 18.09 -6.53 16.65
C ARG A 113 17.79 -8.02 16.63
N THR A 114 17.49 -8.58 15.45
CA THR A 114 17.30 -10.03 15.30
C THR A 114 18.57 -10.80 15.60
N HIS A 115 19.72 -10.33 15.10
CA HIS A 115 21.01 -10.95 15.34
C HIS A 115 21.39 -10.96 16.83
N ILE A 116 21.19 -9.84 17.53
CA ILE A 116 21.44 -9.74 18.98
C ILE A 116 20.55 -10.73 19.75
N ARG A 117 19.26 -10.85 19.39
CA ARG A 117 18.35 -11.82 20.02
C ARG A 117 18.83 -13.26 19.83
N GLN A 118 19.20 -13.62 18.60
CA GLN A 118 19.71 -14.97 18.29
C GLN A 118 20.97 -15.30 19.10
N ILE A 119 21.91 -14.35 19.20
CA ILE A 119 23.11 -14.54 20.03
C ILE A 119 22.72 -14.77 21.50
N GLN A 120 21.79 -13.98 22.03
CA GLN A 120 21.36 -14.09 23.42
C GLN A 120 20.67 -15.43 23.71
N ASP A 121 19.87 -15.93 22.77
CA ASP A 121 19.23 -17.25 22.85
C ASP A 121 20.27 -18.39 22.79
N VAL A 122 21.32 -18.25 21.97
CA VAL A 122 22.41 -19.26 21.94
C VAL A 122 23.19 -19.26 23.25
N LEU A 123 23.55 -18.09 23.77
CA LEU A 123 24.29 -17.97 25.03
C LEU A 123 23.51 -18.53 26.22
N SER A 124 22.20 -18.29 26.29
CA SER A 124 21.36 -18.85 27.36
C SER A 124 21.27 -20.37 27.28
N ASN A 125 21.11 -20.93 26.08
CA ASN A 125 21.09 -22.38 25.87
C ASN A 125 22.43 -23.05 26.24
N VAL A 126 23.57 -22.46 25.87
CA VAL A 126 24.90 -22.98 26.25
C VAL A 126 25.09 -22.98 27.76
N ALA A 127 24.70 -21.90 28.45
CA ALA A 127 24.78 -21.83 29.91
C ALA A 127 23.91 -22.91 30.60
N SER A 128 22.73 -23.21 30.06
CA SER A 128 21.87 -24.29 30.56
C SER A 128 22.49 -25.68 30.36
N THR A 129 23.16 -25.93 29.24
CA THR A 129 23.84 -27.22 28.97
C THR A 129 25.11 -27.44 29.81
N SER A 130 25.90 -26.38 30.04
CA SER A 130 27.11 -26.45 30.88
C SER A 130 26.78 -26.77 32.35
N THR A 131 25.63 -26.30 32.83
CA THR A 131 25.16 -26.57 34.20
C THR A 131 24.71 -28.03 34.37
N PHE A 132 24.31 -28.69 33.28
CA PHE A 132 23.91 -30.09 33.28
C PHE A 132 25.11 -31.04 33.33
N ILE A 133 26.17 -30.76 32.56
CA ILE A 133 27.38 -31.62 32.52
C ILE A 133 28.16 -31.56 33.84
N GLY A 134 28.23 -30.39 34.49
CA GLY A 134 28.94 -30.22 35.77
C GLY A 134 28.33 -30.94 36.98
N LYS A 135 27.10 -31.49 36.87
CA LYS A 135 26.44 -32.24 37.95
C LYS A 135 26.69 -33.75 37.93
N TYR A 136 27.27 -34.30 36.85
CA TYR A 136 27.48 -35.75 36.71
C TYR A 136 28.94 -36.20 36.92
N PHE A 137 29.86 -35.32 37.32
CA PHE A 137 31.29 -35.64 37.45
C PHE A 137 31.84 -35.60 38.89
N VAL A 138 30.98 -35.61 39.91
CA VAL A 138 31.41 -35.73 41.31
C VAL A 138 30.71 -36.93 41.93
N PHE A 139 31.51 -37.83 42.52
CA PHE A 139 31.20 -39.14 43.11
C PHE A 139 31.25 -40.36 42.18
N SER A 140 32.46 -40.70 41.75
CA SER A 140 32.88 -42.11 41.68
C SER A 140 34.33 -42.21 42.16
N VAL A 141 34.51 -42.36 43.48
CA VAL A 141 35.63 -43.04 44.15
C VAL A 141 35.11 -43.58 45.47
#